data_AF-A0A7K4FT42-F1
#
_entry.id   AF-A0A7K4FT42-F1
#
_cell.length_a   1.000
_cell.length_b   1.000
_cell.length_c   1.000
_cell.angle_alpha   90.00
_cell.angle_beta   90.00
_cell.angle_gamma   90.00
#
_symmetry.space_group_name_H-M   'P 1'
#
loop_
_entity.id
_entity.type
_entity.pdbx_description
1 polymer ?
#
loop_
_entity_poly.entity_id
_entity_poly.type
_entity_poly.pdbx_seq_one_letter_code
_entity_poly.pdbx_strand_id
1 'polypeptide(L)'
;MKVGDLKPRSNATLTVKVVSAGETKNVTNRDGSAHSVADFLVGDETGSILMSLWDDNIGKVNAGDVIDITDGYVSVVRGSMRLTLGRNGKMQKSDKTIDNVNTQNNLSNKTVQEERRGFGRRRY
;
A
#
# COMPACT_ATOMS: atom_id res chain seq x y z
N MET A 1 13.28 -5.87 3.74
CA MET A 1 12.27 -5.16 4.58
C MET A 1 11.04 -6.04 4.66
N LYS A 2 10.34 -6.03 5.79
CA LYS A 2 9.13 -6.83 6.02
C LYS A 2 7.92 -5.91 6.21
N VAL A 3 6.72 -6.44 6.03
CA VAL A 3 5.47 -5.66 6.10
C VAL A 3 5.29 -5.08 7.51
N GLY A 4 5.49 -5.87 8.56
CA GLY A 4 5.30 -5.45 9.96
C GLY A 4 6.13 -4.24 10.40
N ASP A 5 7.25 -3.97 9.72
CA ASP A 5 8.17 -2.87 10.02
C ASP A 5 7.91 -1.61 9.18
N LEU A 6 6.89 -1.62 8.33
CA LEU A 6 6.55 -0.48 7.49
C LEU A 6 6.17 0.73 8.35
N LYS A 7 6.75 1.89 8.00
CA LYS A 7 6.49 3.16 8.64
C LYS A 7 5.58 4.02 7.76
N PRO A 8 4.74 4.88 8.35
CA PRO A 8 3.99 5.84 7.59
C PRO A 8 4.94 6.82 6.87
N ARG A 9 4.58 7.19 5.63
CA ARG A 9 5.29 8.18 4.81
C ARG A 9 6.74 7.81 4.46
N SER A 10 7.04 6.52 4.33
CA SER A 10 8.38 6.03 3.96
C SER A 10 8.37 5.19 2.69
N ASN A 11 9.52 5.13 2.01
CA ASN A 11 9.77 4.19 0.92
C ASN A 11 9.91 2.76 1.45
N ALA A 12 9.52 1.80 0.63
CA ALA A 12 9.47 0.39 0.98
C ALA A 12 9.80 -0.49 -0.23
N THR A 13 10.76 -1.40 -0.06
CA THR A 13 11.12 -2.44 -1.04
C THR A 13 11.00 -3.79 -0.37
N LEU A 14 10.02 -4.59 -0.78
CA LEU A 14 9.66 -5.85 -0.14
C LEU A 14 8.93 -6.80 -1.10
N THR A 15 8.95 -8.08 -0.77
CA THR A 15 8.15 -9.12 -1.42
C THR A 15 6.88 -9.35 -0.60
N VAL A 16 5.72 -9.36 -1.24
CA VAL A 16 4.43 -9.61 -0.58
C VAL A 16 3.56 -10.56 -1.39
N LYS A 17 2.70 -11.31 -0.70
CA LYS A 17 1.66 -12.13 -1.31
C LYS A 17 0.34 -11.38 -1.34
N VAL A 18 -0.36 -11.47 -2.46
CA VAL A 18 -1.71 -10.96 -2.62
C VAL A 18 -2.66 -11.93 -1.94
N VAL A 19 -3.32 -11.48 -0.87
CA VAL A 19 -4.33 -12.26 -0.14
C VAL A 19 -5.68 -12.12 -0.82
N SER A 20 -6.07 -10.90 -1.18
CA SER A 20 -7.32 -10.64 -1.87
C SER A 20 -7.24 -9.39 -2.73
N ALA A 21 -8.00 -9.39 -3.82
CA ALA A 21 -8.23 -8.22 -4.66
C ALA A 21 -9.53 -7.55 -4.22
N GLY A 22 -9.48 -6.24 -3.96
CA GLY A 22 -10.68 -5.44 -3.71
C GLY A 22 -11.35 -5.00 -5.01
N GLU A 23 -12.51 -4.36 -4.87
CA GLU A 23 -13.27 -3.85 -6.00
C GLU A 23 -12.56 -2.67 -6.68
N THR A 24 -12.57 -2.69 -8.01
CA THR A 24 -12.11 -1.57 -8.83
C THR A 24 -13.08 -0.40 -8.73
N LYS A 25 -12.55 0.76 -8.40
CA LYS A 25 -13.27 2.03 -8.28
C LYS A 25 -12.77 2.98 -9.35
N ASN A 26 -13.70 3.65 -10.02
CA ASN A 26 -13.36 4.74 -10.94
C ASN A 26 -13.22 6.04 -10.16
N VAL A 27 -12.08 6.70 -10.31
CA VAL A 27 -11.75 8.00 -9.75
C VAL A 27 -11.59 8.98 -10.90
N THR A 28 -12.39 10.04 -10.89
CA THR A 28 -12.21 11.15 -11.82
C THR A 28 -11.28 12.17 -11.19
N ASN A 29 -10.17 12.45 -11.85
CA ASN A 29 -9.25 13.51 -11.46
C ASN A 29 -9.86 14.89 -11.73
N ARG A 30 -9.27 15.92 -11.12
CA ARG A 30 -9.70 17.32 -11.26
C ARG A 30 -9.61 17.85 -12.69
N ASP A 31 -8.76 17.26 -13.51
CA ASP A 31 -8.59 17.56 -14.94
C ASP A 31 -9.63 16.85 -15.84
N GLY A 32 -10.52 16.04 -15.27
CA GLY A 32 -11.53 15.28 -15.99
C GLY A 32 -11.06 13.91 -16.48
N SER A 33 -9.80 13.52 -16.26
CA SER A 33 -9.31 12.18 -16.59
C SER A 33 -9.92 11.14 -15.65
N ALA A 34 -10.37 10.01 -16.21
CA ALA A 34 -10.89 8.88 -15.45
C ALA A 34 -9.77 7.86 -15.23
N HIS A 35 -9.53 7.51 -13.97
CA HIS A 35 -8.58 6.49 -13.56
C HIS A 35 -9.29 5.39 -12.79
N SER A 36 -8.79 4.18 -12.89
CA SER A 36 -9.25 3.06 -12.07
C SER A 36 -8.29 2.87 -10.89
N VAL A 37 -8.83 2.63 -9.70
CA VAL A 37 -8.06 2.25 -8.51
C VAL A 37 -8.69 1.04 -7.84
N ALA A 38 -7.87 0.08 -7.41
CA ALA A 38 -8.32 -1.05 -6.62
C ALA A 38 -7.39 -1.25 -5.42
N ASP A 39 -7.98 -1.55 -4.26
CA ASP A 39 -7.25 -1.82 -3.03
C ASP A 39 -7.06 -3.34 -2.88
N PHE A 40 -5.83 -3.81 -2.90
CA PHE A 40 -5.46 -5.21 -2.71
C PHE A 40 -4.97 -5.43 -1.29
N LEU A 41 -5.43 -6.49 -0.63
CA LEU A 41 -4.83 -6.91 0.64
C LEU A 41 -3.58 -7.70 0.32
N VAL A 42 -2.42 -7.15 0.67
CA VAL A 42 -1.12 -7.81 0.49
C VAL A 42 -0.43 -8.00 1.82
N GLY A 43 0.43 -9.00 1.94
CA GLY A 43 1.17 -9.20 3.17
C GLY A 43 2.25 -10.25 3.10
N ASP A 44 2.94 -10.40 4.21
CA ASP A 44 3.95 -11.42 4.46
C ASP A 44 3.69 -12.06 5.83
N GLU A 45 4.62 -12.89 6.31
CA GLU A 45 4.51 -13.57 7.60
C GLU A 45 4.47 -12.61 8.81
N THR A 46 4.91 -11.36 8.63
CA THR A 46 5.01 -10.36 9.70
C THR A 46 3.78 -9.47 9.79
N GLY A 47 3.04 -9.28 8.70
CA GLY A 47 1.83 -8.48 8.69
C GLY A 47 1.18 -8.35 7.31
N SER A 48 0.12 -7.56 7.27
CA SER A 48 -0.60 -7.24 6.03
C SER A 48 -0.86 -5.74 5.91
N ILE A 49 -1.03 -5.26 4.70
CA ILE A 49 -1.31 -3.87 4.37
C ILE A 49 -2.15 -3.81 3.10
N LEU A 50 -3.02 -2.79 3.00
CA LEU A 50 -3.72 -2.49 1.76
C LEU A 50 -2.77 -1.80 0.78
N MET A 51 -2.67 -2.35 -0.43
CA MET A 51 -1.94 -1.77 -1.54
C MET A 51 -2.93 -1.21 -2.57
N SER A 52 -2.82 0.08 -2.88
CA SER A 52 -3.64 0.70 -3.93
C SER A 52 -2.92 0.59 -5.27
N LEU A 53 -3.54 -0.08 -6.24
CA LEU A 53 -3.07 -0.20 -7.61
C LEU A 53 -3.94 0.64 -8.55
N TRP A 54 -3.31 1.22 -9.56
CA TRP A 54 -3.92 2.15 -10.50
C TRP A 54 -3.92 1.61 -11.93
N ASP A 55 -5.01 1.88 -12.65
CA ASP A 55 -5.20 1.62 -14.07
C ASP A 55 -4.76 0.20 -14.47
N ASP A 56 -3.89 0.07 -15.48
CA ASP A 56 -3.43 -1.21 -16.02
C ASP A 56 -2.70 -2.10 -15.00
N ASN A 57 -2.27 -1.55 -13.86
CA ASN A 57 -1.62 -2.35 -12.82
C ASN A 57 -2.61 -3.25 -12.08
N ILE A 58 -3.90 -2.91 -12.07
CA ILE A 58 -4.95 -3.69 -11.40
C ILE A 58 -5.07 -5.09 -12.04
N GLY A 59 -5.00 -5.18 -13.36
CA GLY A 59 -5.14 -6.46 -14.09
C GLY A 59 -3.86 -7.32 -14.14
N LYS A 60 -2.73 -6.81 -13.65
CA LYS A 60 -1.44 -7.54 -13.71
C LYS A 60 -1.26 -8.55 -12.58
N VAL A 61 -2.03 -8.42 -11.50
CA VAL A 61 -1.88 -9.21 -10.28
C VAL A 61 -3.22 -9.80 -9.86
N ASN A 62 -3.20 -11.05 -9.40
CA ASN A 62 -4.39 -11.74 -8.91
C ASN A 62 -4.20 -12.18 -7.46
N ALA A 63 -5.30 -12.49 -6.78
CA ALA A 63 -5.26 -13.12 -5.46
C ALA A 63 -4.47 -14.44 -5.53
N GLY A 64 -3.54 -14.64 -4.59
CA GLY A 64 -2.63 -15.77 -4.56
C GLY A 64 -1.24 -15.48 -5.15
N ASP A 65 -1.09 -14.46 -6.01
CA ASP A 65 0.20 -14.12 -6.61
C ASP A 65 1.17 -13.56 -5.56
N VAL A 66 2.47 -13.81 -5.77
CA VAL A 66 3.55 -13.18 -5.00
C VAL A 66 4.21 -12.13 -5.88
N ILE A 67 4.38 -10.93 -5.33
CA ILE A 67 4.92 -9.77 -6.04
C ILE A 67 6.10 -9.17 -5.30
N ASP A 68 7.15 -8.84 -6.05
CA ASP A 68 8.27 -8.04 -5.62
C ASP A 68 7.97 -6.57 -5.90
N ILE A 69 7.92 -5.76 -4.85
CA ILE A 69 7.70 -4.31 -4.91
C ILE A 69 9.05 -3.62 -4.69
N THR A 70 9.43 -2.78 -5.64
CA THR A 70 10.64 -1.94 -5.58
C THR A 70 10.23 -0.48 -5.57
N ASP A 71 10.82 0.32 -4.67
CA ASP A 71 10.47 1.75 -4.51
C ASP A 71 8.96 1.97 -4.33
N GLY A 72 8.33 1.13 -3.51
CA GLY A 72 6.99 1.37 -3.00
C GLY A 72 6.98 2.53 -2.02
N TYR A 73 5.82 3.12 -1.78
CA TYR A 73 5.64 4.21 -0.84
C TYR A 73 4.45 3.95 0.08
N VAL A 74 4.66 4.08 1.39
CA VAL A 74 3.60 3.97 2.38
C VAL A 74 2.97 5.34 2.59
N SER A 75 1.80 5.55 2.01
CA SER A 75 0.99 6.74 2.21
C SER A 75 0.06 6.59 3.42
N VAL A 76 -0.40 7.71 3.98
CA VAL A 76 -1.44 7.72 5.02
C VAL A 76 -2.67 8.41 4.46
N VAL A 77 -3.75 7.67 4.28
CA VAL A 77 -5.02 8.19 3.76
C VAL A 77 -6.05 8.08 4.86
N ARG A 78 -6.59 9.23 5.31
CA ARG A 78 -7.58 9.31 6.41
C ARG A 78 -7.11 8.57 7.68
N GLY A 79 -5.82 8.68 8.02
CA GLY A 79 -5.23 8.04 9.19
C GLY A 79 -4.88 6.55 9.02
N SER A 80 -5.15 5.94 7.87
CA SER A 80 -4.84 4.53 7.58
C SER A 80 -3.63 4.42 6.64
N MET A 81 -2.69 3.52 6.92
CA MET A 81 -1.55 3.29 6.03
C MET A 81 -1.97 2.52 4.77
N ARG A 82 -1.43 2.93 3.62
CA ARG A 82 -1.61 2.26 2.34
C ARG A 82 -0.31 2.22 1.56
N LEU A 83 0.00 1.07 0.99
CA LEU A 83 1.13 0.90 0.08
C LEU A 83 0.73 1.31 -1.34
N THR A 84 1.57 2.07 -2.02
CA THR A 84 1.42 2.38 -3.45
C THR A 84 2.78 2.21 -4.13
N LEU A 85 2.80 2.16 -5.46
CA LEU A 85 4.05 2.33 -6.20
C LEU A 85 4.53 3.79 -6.02
N GLY A 86 5.79 3.97 -5.68
CA GLY A 86 6.43 5.28 -5.65
C GLY A 86 6.66 5.84 -7.05
N ARG A 87 7.29 7.01 -7.15
CA ARG A 87 7.52 7.69 -8.44
C ARG A 87 8.31 6.83 -9.44
N ASN A 88 9.29 6.06 -8.94
CA ASN A 88 10.06 5.11 -9.74
C ASN A 88 9.70 3.66 -9.35
N GLY A 89 8.54 3.49 -8.71
CA GLY A 89 8.08 2.24 -8.16
C GLY A 89 7.82 1.20 -9.25
N LYS A 90 8.24 -0.03 -9.00
CA LYS A 90 7.98 -1.17 -9.88
C LYS A 90 7.39 -2.32 -9.07
N MET A 91 6.49 -3.06 -9.71
CA MET A 91 6.02 -4.36 -9.22
C MET A 91 6.31 -5.41 -10.26
N GLN A 92 6.78 -6.57 -9.82
CA GLN A 92 7.03 -7.75 -10.66
C GLN A 92 6.51 -8.99 -9.96
N LYS A 93 5.98 -9.96 -10.71
CA LYS A 93 5.66 -11.26 -10.12
C LYS A 93 6.97 -11.96 -9.73
N SER A 94 6.97 -12.55 -8.55
CA SER A 94 8.10 -13.30 -8.00
C SER A 94 7.75 -14.78 -7.98
N ASP A 95 8.73 -15.64 -8.24
CA ASP A 95 8.58 -17.09 -8.07
C ASP A 95 8.71 -17.52 -6.60
N LYS A 96 8.93 -16.56 -5.69
CA LYS A 96 8.97 -16.81 -4.25
C LYS A 96 7.63 -17.30 -3.74
N THR A 97 7.67 -18.27 -2.83
CA THR A 97 6.48 -18.78 -2.15
C THR A 97 6.37 -18.16 -0.76
N ILE A 98 5.23 -17.56 -0.45
CA ILE A 98 4.87 -17.11 0.89
C ILE A 98 3.67 -17.95 1.33
N ASP A 99 3.91 -18.89 2.25
CA ASP A 99 2.87 -19.83 2.67
C ASP A 99 1.82 -19.15 3.55
N ASN A 100 2.29 -18.37 4.52
CA ASN A 100 1.45 -17.71 5.51
C ASN A 100 1.57 -16.20 5.46
N VAL A 101 0.42 -15.52 5.41
CA VAL A 101 0.33 -14.07 5.57
C VAL A 101 -0.36 -13.75 6.88
N ASN A 102 0.26 -12.91 7.70
CA ASN A 102 -0.31 -12.48 8.96
C ASN A 102 -1.36 -11.38 8.73
N THR A 103 -2.60 -11.80 8.48
CA THR A 103 -3.74 -10.90 8.30
C THR A 103 -4.21 -10.25 9.61
N GLN A 104 -3.82 -10.80 10.77
CA GLN A 104 -4.15 -10.24 12.09
C GLN A 104 -3.39 -8.94 12.34
N ASN A 105 -2.12 -8.86 11.92
CA ASN A 105 -1.32 -7.63 11.99
C ASN A 105 -1.51 -6.77 10.73
N ASN A 106 -2.72 -6.26 10.53
CA ASN A 106 -3.03 -5.36 9.43
C ASN A 106 -2.63 -3.90 9.78
N LEU A 107 -1.60 -3.41 9.10
CA LEU A 107 -1.04 -2.06 9.26
C LEU A 107 -2.00 -0.97 8.77
N SER A 108 -2.89 -1.26 7.83
CA SER A 108 -3.90 -0.31 7.36
C SER A 108 -4.95 0.00 8.42
N ASN A 109 -5.21 -0.95 9.34
CA ASN A 109 -6.16 -0.73 10.43
C ASN A 109 -5.56 0.10 11.58
N LYS A 110 -4.24 0.26 11.64
CA LYS A 110 -3.59 1.09 12.66
C LYS A 110 -3.82 2.55 12.31
N THR A 111 -4.56 3.26 13.17
CA THR A 111 -4.72 4.71 13.05
C THR A 111 -3.39 5.38 13.36
N VAL A 112 -2.75 5.89 12.31
CA VAL A 112 -1.59 6.78 12.45
C VAL A 112 -2.14 8.11 12.94
N GLN A 113 -2.08 8.34 14.25
CA GLN A 113 -2.34 9.66 14.80
C GLN A 113 -1.31 10.59 14.18
N GLU A 114 -1.79 11.48 13.33
CA GLU A 114 -0.99 12.58 12.84
C GLU A 114 -0.68 13.43 14.07
N GLU A 115 0.54 13.29 14.62
CA GLU A 115 1.10 14.35 15.46
C GLU A 115 1.03 15.60 14.60
N ARG A 116 -0.03 16.39 14.81
CA ARG A 116 -0.10 17.76 14.38
C ARG A 116 1.14 18.37 15.02
N ARG A 117 2.25 18.46 14.27
CA ARG A 117 3.36 19.33 14.61
C ARG A 117 2.72 20.70 14.73
N GLY A 118 2.38 21.06 15.96
CA GLY A 118 1.77 22.33 16.27
C GLY A 118 2.77 23.36 15.77
N PHE A 119 2.42 24.04 14.68
CA PHE A 119 3.03 25.31 14.37
C PHE A 119 2.67 26.21 15.55
N GLY A 120 3.55 26.23 16.55
CA GLY A 120 3.51 27.15 17.65
C GLY A 120 3.40 28.53 17.06
N ARG A 121 2.22 29.13 17.22
CA ARG A 121 1.95 30.51 16.86
C ARG A 121 3.06 31.36 17.49
N ARG A 122 3.93 31.94 16.67
CA ARG A 122 4.74 33.11 17.05
C ARG A 122 3.75 34.16 17.56
N ARG A 123 3.75 34.38 18.87
CA ARG A 123 3.12 35.56 19.47
C ARG A 123 4.17 36.67 19.43
N TYR A 124 3.76 37.79 18.85
CA TYR A 124 4.42 39.09 18.93
C TYR A 124 4.42 39.59 20.38
#